data_AF-A0A944G835-F1
#
_entry.id   AF-A0A944G835-F1
#
_cell.length_a   1.000
_cell.length_b   1.000
_cell.length_c   1.000
_cell.angle_alpha   90.00
_cell.angle_beta   90.00
_cell.angle_gamma   90.00
#
_symmetry.space_group_name_H-M   'P 1'
#
loop_
_entity.id
_entity.type
_entity.pdbx_description
1 polymer ?
#
loop_
_entity_poly.entity_id
_entity_poly.type
_entity_poly.pdbx_seq_one_letter_code
_entity_poly.pdbx_strand_id
1 'polypeptide(L)'
;IYIEGLKDYVKIYLENEKDPIVSLLCMKNLETKLPENQFCRVHRSYIVQTSKCRIIEKGRIVIGSNTIPISDSYRASFFEKLQNVAIEV
;
A
#
# COMPACT_ATOMS: atom_id res chain seq x y z
N ILE A 1 -2.46 7.14 -2.53
CA ILE A 1 -2.39 6.96 -1.06
C ILE A 1 -1.61 5.69 -0.73
N TYR A 2 -0.70 5.75 0.27
CA TYR A 2 -0.03 4.56 0.82
C TYR A 2 0.33 4.77 2.29
N ILE A 3 0.70 3.68 2.96
CA ILE A 3 1.00 3.64 4.38
C ILE A 3 2.34 2.96 4.57
N GLU A 4 3.21 3.61 5.35
CA GLU A 4 4.51 3.11 5.77
C GLU A 4 4.48 2.81 7.26
N GLY A 5 4.77 1.56 7.61
CA GLY A 5 4.99 1.12 8.98
C GLY A 5 6.40 1.47 9.43
N LEU A 6 6.48 2.13 10.58
CA LEU A 6 7.70 2.31 11.35
C LEU A 6 7.69 1.28 12.49
N LYS A 7 8.36 1.60 13.60
CA LYS A 7 8.36 0.78 14.82
C LYS A 7 6.96 0.74 15.44
N ASP A 8 6.65 1.71 16.29
CA ASP A 8 5.37 1.79 17.01
C ASP A 8 4.36 2.71 16.31
N TYR A 9 4.74 3.27 15.17
CA TYR A 9 3.98 4.26 14.43
C TYR A 9 3.75 3.84 12.98
N VAL A 10 2.74 4.45 12.37
CA VAL A 10 2.52 4.44 10.92
C VAL A 10 2.52 5.87 10.40
N LYS A 11 3.02 6.03 9.18
CA LYS A 11 2.85 7.22 8.36
C LYS A 11 1.83 6.94 7.26
N ILE A 12 0.79 7.76 7.19
CA ILE A 12 -0.25 7.69 6.16
C ILE A 12 0.00 8.83 5.19
N TYR A 13 0.35 8.49 3.95
CA TYR A 13 0.62 9.43 2.88
C TYR A 13 -0.65 9.62 2.04
N LEU A 14 -1.27 10.79 2.20
CA LEU A 14 -2.44 11.20 1.46
C LEU A 14 -2.05 11.85 0.13
N GLU A 15 -2.99 11.87 -0.82
CA GLU A 15 -2.79 12.59 -2.07
C GLU A 15 -2.91 14.09 -1.85
N ASN A 16 -2.08 14.86 -2.55
CA ASN A 16 -2.02 16.33 -2.49
C ASN A 16 -1.63 16.91 -1.12
N GLU A 17 -1.27 16.07 -0.16
CA GLU A 17 -0.73 16.50 1.13
C GLU A 17 0.79 16.39 1.12
N LYS A 18 1.47 17.44 1.61
CA LYS A 18 2.93 17.47 1.69
C LYS A 18 3.45 16.56 2.81
N ASP A 19 2.79 16.58 3.95
CA ASP A 19 3.22 15.91 5.16
C ASP A 19 2.31 14.70 5.48
N PRO A 20 2.88 13.55 5.88
CA PRO A 20 2.09 12.38 6.23
C PRO A 20 1.42 12.55 7.59
N ILE A 21 0.27 11.91 7.77
CA ILE A 21 -0.34 11.76 9.09
C ILE A 21 0.44 10.68 9.85
N VAL A 22 0.88 11.00 11.08
CA VAL A 22 1.55 10.06 11.97
C VAL A 22 0.57 9.57 13.03
N SER A 23 0.49 8.26 13.21
CA SER A 23 -0.40 7.66 14.22
C SER A 23 0.29 6.52 14.97
N LEU A 24 -0.04 6.37 16.26
CA LEU A 24 0.39 5.25 17.10
C LEU A 24 -0.50 4.03 16.83
N LEU A 25 -0.28 3.41 15.68
CA LEU A 25 -1.00 2.21 15.23
C LEU A 25 0.02 1.24 14.62
N CYS A 26 -0.26 -0.06 14.70
CA CYS A 26 0.56 -1.08 14.04
C CYS A 26 -0.06 -1.50 12.70
N MET A 27 0.80 -2.00 11.80
CA MET A 27 0.39 -2.43 10.45
C MET A 27 -0.72 -3.48 10.47
N LYS A 28 -0.68 -4.42 11.42
CA LYS A 28 -1.68 -5.49 11.52
C LYS A 28 -3.06 -4.95 11.88
N ASN A 29 -3.14 -4.03 12.84
CA ASN A 29 -4.41 -3.42 13.24
C ASN A 29 -4.98 -2.52 12.14
N LEU A 30 -4.11 -1.91 11.35
CA LEU A 30 -4.53 -1.04 10.26
C LEU A 30 -5.05 -1.86 9.08
N GLU A 31 -4.40 -2.98 8.76
CA GLU A 31 -4.83 -3.94 7.75
C GLU A 31 -6.27 -4.43 8.00
N THR A 32 -6.65 -4.70 9.25
CA THR A 32 -8.02 -5.13 9.60
C THR A 32 -9.06 -4.00 9.58
N LYS A 33 -8.63 -2.74 9.58
CA LYS A 33 -9.53 -1.56 9.61
C LYS A 33 -9.76 -0.97 8.23
N LEU A 34 -8.85 -1.23 7.28
CA LEU A 34 -8.92 -0.69 5.94
C LEU A 34 -9.86 -1.53 5.07
N PRO A 35 -10.59 -0.90 4.13
CA PRO A 35 -11.39 -1.63 3.15
C PRO A 35 -10.52 -2.59 2.33
N GLU A 36 -10.72 -3.90 2.50
CA GLU A 36 -9.87 -4.93 1.88
C GLU A 36 -9.92 -4.91 0.35
N ASN A 37 -11.00 -4.41 -0.24
CA ASN A 37 -11.15 -4.23 -1.68
C ASN A 37 -10.29 -3.09 -2.24
N GLN A 38 -9.94 -2.11 -1.40
CA GLN A 38 -9.18 -0.94 -1.83
C GLN A 38 -7.71 -0.99 -1.39
N PHE A 39 -7.41 -1.70 -0.30
CA PHE A 39 -6.07 -1.74 0.28
C PHE A 39 -5.46 -3.13 0.24
N CYS A 40 -4.16 -3.17 -0.03
CA CYS A 40 -3.38 -4.40 -0.07
C CYS A 40 -2.04 -4.17 0.63
N ARG A 41 -1.66 -5.13 1.47
CA ARG A 41 -0.32 -5.19 2.04
C ARG A 41 0.64 -5.77 1.00
N VAL A 42 1.72 -5.05 0.72
CA VAL A 42 2.71 -5.41 -0.32
C VAL A 42 4.10 -5.67 0.26
N HIS A 43 4.31 -5.26 1.51
CA HIS A 43 5.53 -5.49 2.28
C HIS A 43 5.20 -5.59 3.76
N ARG A 44 6.12 -6.12 4.57
CA ARG A 44 5.98 -6.11 6.04
C ARG A 44 5.73 -4.71 6.61
N SER A 45 6.20 -3.66 5.94
CA SER A 45 6.08 -2.26 6.34
C SER A 45 5.27 -1.40 5.36
N TYR A 46 4.59 -1.97 4.36
CA TYR A 46 3.84 -1.17 3.39
C TYR A 46 2.47 -1.74 3.08
N ILE A 47 1.47 -0.86 3.15
CA ILE A 47 0.11 -1.07 2.64
C ILE A 47 -0.15 0.02 1.59
N VAL A 48 -0.73 -0.37 0.46
CA VAL A 48 -1.01 0.53 -0.67
C VAL A 48 -2.48 0.48 -1.02
N GLN A 49 -3.01 1.60 -1.54
CA GLN A 49 -4.30 1.59 -2.21
C GLN A 49 -4.13 1.06 -3.64
N THR A 50 -4.83 -0.01 -4.00
CA THR A 50 -4.67 -0.74 -5.27
C THR A 50 -4.93 0.17 -6.49
N SER A 51 -5.97 1.00 -6.43
CA SER A 51 -6.33 1.96 -7.51
C SER A 51 -5.25 3.01 -7.80
N LYS A 52 -4.27 3.19 -6.90
CA LYS A 52 -3.16 4.13 -7.04
C LYS A 52 -1.87 3.49 -7.51
N CYS A 53 -1.85 2.16 -7.65
CA CYS A 53 -0.71 1.39 -8.13
C CYS A 53 -0.68 1.36 -9.67
N ARG A 54 -0.40 2.50 -10.32
CA ARG A 54 -0.46 2.61 -11.78
C ARG A 54 0.79 2.10 -12.50
N ILE A 55 1.95 2.24 -11.87
CA ILE A 55 3.25 1.89 -12.47
C ILE A 55 3.94 0.90 -11.54
N ILE A 56 4.30 -0.26 -12.10
CA ILE A 56 5.03 -1.31 -11.40
C ILE A 56 6.28 -1.65 -12.22
N GLU A 57 7.46 -1.42 -11.63
CA GLU A 57 8.75 -1.64 -12.27
C GLU A 57 9.65 -2.46 -11.36
N LYS A 58 10.22 -3.55 -11.90
CA LYS A 58 11.21 -4.40 -11.19
C LYS A 58 10.76 -4.82 -9.78
N GLY A 59 9.46 -5.10 -9.60
CA GLY A 59 8.90 -5.49 -8.30
C GLY A 59 8.71 -4.34 -7.31
N ARG A 60 8.64 -3.10 -7.79
CA ARG A 60 8.36 -1.90 -6.99
C ARG A 60 7.17 -1.15 -7.58
N ILE A 61 6.34 -0.59 -6.71
CA ILE A 61 5.23 0.28 -7.09
C ILE A 61 5.74 1.72 -7.06
N VAL A 62 5.51 2.47 -8.14
CA VAL A 62 5.89 3.89 -8.21
C VAL A 62 4.66 4.73 -7.91
N ILE A 63 4.76 5.57 -6.86
CA ILE A 63 3.70 6.51 -6.45
C ILE A 63 4.34 7.89 -6.29
N GLY A 64 4.07 8.79 -7.24
CA GLY A 64 4.76 10.09 -7.30
C GLY A 64 6.27 9.90 -7.44
N SER A 65 7.04 10.52 -6.54
CA SER A 65 8.50 10.35 -6.44
C SER A 65 8.94 9.14 -5.60
N ASN A 66 8.01 8.41 -5.00
CA ASN A 66 8.30 7.36 -4.01
C ASN A 66 8.21 5.98 -4.67
N THR A 67 9.10 5.07 -4.25
CA THR A 67 9.07 3.67 -4.71
C THR A 67 8.85 2.72 -3.55
N ILE A 68 7.78 1.93 -3.64
CA ILE A 68 7.36 1.00 -2.60
C ILE A 68 7.78 -0.42 -3.02
N PRO A 69 8.63 -1.11 -2.25
CA PRO A 69 9.03 -2.47 -2.58
C PRO A 69 7.86 -3.44 -2.39
N ILE A 70 7.74 -4.40 -3.29
CA ILE A 70 6.86 -5.57 -3.13
C ILE A 70 7.75 -6.74 -2.70
N SER A 71 7.53 -7.27 -1.50
CA SER A 71 8.23 -8.50 -1.07
C SER A 71 7.60 -9.75 -1.68
N ASP A 72 8.42 -10.78 -1.91
CA ASP A 72 7.99 -12.03 -2.55
C ASP A 72 6.79 -12.68 -1.86
N SER A 73 6.75 -12.66 -0.52
CA SER A 73 5.63 -13.20 0.27
C SER A 73 4.28 -12.55 -0.02
N TYR A 74 4.26 -11.31 -0.51
CA TYR A 74 3.04 -10.57 -0.82
C TYR A 74 2.80 -10.43 -2.33
N ARG A 75 3.76 -10.81 -3.16
CA ARG A 75 3.74 -10.57 -4.60
C ARG A 75 2.55 -11.23 -5.27
N ALA A 76 2.32 -12.52 -5.01
CA ALA A 76 1.22 -13.27 -5.62
C ALA A 76 -0.15 -12.67 -5.30
N SER A 77 -0.44 -12.45 -4.00
CA SER A 77 -1.70 -11.86 -3.55
C SER A 77 -1.93 -10.44 -4.09
N PHE A 78 -0.88 -9.64 -4.21
CA PHE A 78 -0.98 -8.29 -4.77
C PHE A 78 -1.40 -8.31 -6.25
N PHE A 79 -0.76 -9.13 -7.08
CA PHE A 79 -1.10 -9.22 -8.50
C PHE A 79 -2.48 -9.83 -8.74
N GLU A 80 -2.89 -10.80 -7.92
CA GLU A 80 -4.26 -11.33 -7.93
C GLU A 80 -5.29 -10.23 -7.65
N LYS A 81 -5.07 -9.40 -6.61
CA LYS A 81 -5.94 -8.26 -6.32
C LYS A 81 -5.99 -7.24 -7.47
N LEU A 82 -4.87 -6.97 -8.13
CA LEU A 82 -4.85 -6.03 -9.26
C LEU A 82 -5.67 -6.52 -10.45
N GLN A 83 -5.62 -7.82 -10.76
CA GLN A 83 -6.42 -8.39 -11.84
C GLN A 83 -7.92 -8.24 -11.56
N ASN A 84 -8.36 -8.45 -10.32
CA ASN A 84 -9.76 -8.31 -9.94
C ASN A 84 -10.25 -6.87 -10.09
N VAL A 85 -9.42 -5.87 -9.74
CA VAL A 85 -9.76 -4.45 -9.92
C VAL A 85 -9.89 -4.08 -11.41
N ALA A 86 -9.08 -4.67 -12.29
CA ALA A 86 -9.12 -4.38 -13.72
C ALA A 86 -10.36 -4.96 -14.44
N ILE A 87 -11.04 -5.94 -13.84
CA ILE A 87 -12.22 -6.61 -14.42
C ILE A 87 -13.53 -5.89 -14.00
N GLU A 88 -13.50 -5.05 -12.98
CA GLU A 88 -14.66 -4.26 -12.52
C GLU A 88 -14.88 -2.94 -13.29
N VAL A 89 -14.19 -2.73 -14.43
CA VAL A 89 -14.27 -1.48 -15.24
C VAL A 89 -14.87 -1.74 -16.62
#